data_AF-A0A800M7F2-F1
#
_entry.id   AF-A0A800M7F2-F1
#
_cell.length_a   1.000
_cell.length_b   1.000
_cell.length_c   1.000
_cell.angle_alpha   90.00
_cell.angle_beta   90.00
_cell.angle_gamma   90.00
#
_symmetry.space_group_name_H-M   'P 1'
#
loop_
_entity.id
_entity.type
_entity.pdbx_description
1 polymer ?
#
loop_
_entity_poly.entity_id
_entity_poly.type
_entity_poly.pdbx_seq_one_letter_code
_entity_poly.pdbx_strand_id
1 'polypeptide(L)'
;MFLEAARVLKEAFERTAFPELLELLEEVYRESGTDEQILEMVGKLHNSRQRSVPSSLLFAKLLYQCDRLDEVSKVLDKVKLPAGSTKFPMAILGSEDKGQQMTEVWSDLYHALRYLIAVRQERSEDALQEAKPLLREAKILE
;
A
#
# COMPACT_ATOMS: atom_id res chain seq x y z
N MET A 1 -12.38 -22.07 0.34
CA MET A 1 -12.67 -21.29 -0.87
C MET A 1 -11.77 -20.05 -0.93
N PHE A 2 -11.77 -19.20 0.10
CA PHE A 2 -10.96 -17.98 0.15
C PHE A 2 -9.45 -18.20 -0.04
N LEU A 3 -8.86 -19.23 0.59
CA LEU A 3 -7.42 -19.54 0.41
C LEU A 3 -7.03 -19.83 -1.04
N GLU A 4 -7.89 -20.52 -1.79
CA GLU A 4 -7.63 -20.82 -3.20
C GLU A 4 -7.79 -19.56 -4.05
N ALA A 5 -8.81 -18.74 -3.79
CA ALA A 5 -8.98 -17.44 -4.45
C ALA A 5 -7.77 -16.53 -4.20
N ALA A 6 -7.31 -16.43 -2.95
CA ALA A 6 -6.13 -15.66 -2.57
C ALA A 6 -4.87 -16.17 -3.30
N ARG A 7 -4.69 -17.49 -3.43
CA ARG A 7 -3.58 -18.09 -4.16
C ARG A 7 -3.62 -17.72 -5.65
N VAL A 8 -4.77 -17.85 -6.29
CA VAL A 8 -4.96 -17.49 -7.71
C VAL A 8 -4.66 -16.00 -7.93
N LEU A 9 -5.18 -15.12 -7.07
CA LEU A 9 -4.92 -13.68 -7.13
C LEU A 9 -3.44 -13.35 -6.94
N LYS A 10 -2.79 -13.97 -5.95
CA LYS A 10 -1.35 -13.81 -5.70
C LYS A 10 -0.53 -14.21 -6.93
N GLU A 11 -0.77 -15.38 -7.50
CA GLU A 11 -0.04 -15.88 -8.67
C GLU A 11 -0.30 -15.02 -9.91
N ALA A 12 -1.53 -14.56 -10.10
CA ALA A 12 -1.87 -13.63 -11.18
C ALA A 12 -1.10 -12.32 -11.02
N PHE A 13 -1.05 -11.76 -9.80
CA PHE A 13 -0.28 -10.55 -9.51
C PHE A 13 1.22 -10.74 -9.78
N GLU A 14 1.82 -11.87 -9.38
CA GLU A 14 3.23 -12.17 -9.66
C GLU A 14 3.56 -12.27 -11.15
N ARG A 15 2.56 -12.50 -12.01
CA ARG A 15 2.74 -12.59 -13.46
C ARG A 15 2.47 -11.27 -14.19
N THR A 16 1.57 -10.44 -13.67
CA THR A 16 1.07 -9.25 -14.37
C THR A 16 1.44 -7.93 -13.71
N ALA A 17 1.74 -7.94 -12.41
CA ALA A 17 1.91 -6.77 -11.56
C ALA A 17 0.73 -5.77 -11.56
N PHE A 18 -0.49 -6.23 -11.91
CA PHE A 18 -1.69 -5.36 -11.90
C PHE A 18 -2.17 -5.08 -10.46
N PRO A 19 -2.12 -3.81 -9.98
CA PRO A 19 -2.44 -3.47 -8.60
C PRO A 19 -3.87 -3.82 -8.17
N GLU A 20 -4.84 -3.83 -9.08
CA GLU A 20 -6.25 -4.15 -8.80
C GLU A 20 -6.41 -5.59 -8.26
N LEU A 21 -5.48 -6.49 -8.58
CA LEU A 21 -5.46 -7.84 -8.02
C LEU A 21 -5.14 -7.85 -6.52
N LEU A 22 -4.43 -6.82 -6.02
CA LEU A 22 -4.15 -6.65 -4.61
C LEU A 22 -5.38 -6.13 -3.85
N GLU A 23 -6.21 -5.29 -4.48
CA GLU A 23 -7.47 -4.83 -3.90
C GLU A 23 -8.42 -6.02 -3.71
N LEU A 24 -8.57 -6.86 -4.73
CA LEU A 24 -9.35 -8.11 -4.62
C LEU A 24 -8.77 -9.05 -3.56
N LEU A 25 -7.45 -9.10 -3.41
CA LEU A 25 -6.80 -9.91 -2.38
C LEU A 25 -7.09 -9.37 -0.96
N GLU A 26 -7.18 -8.04 -0.79
CA GLU A 26 -7.64 -7.41 0.45
C GLU A 26 -9.08 -7.80 0.77
N GLU A 27 -9.97 -7.76 -0.22
CA GLU A 27 -11.37 -8.15 -0.05
C GLU A 27 -11.47 -9.61 0.39
N VAL A 28 -10.76 -10.51 -0.28
CA VAL A 28 -10.72 -11.94 0.08
C VAL A 28 -10.19 -12.13 1.51
N TYR A 29 -9.16 -11.38 1.92
CA TYR A 29 -8.66 -11.43 3.29
C TYR A 29 -9.72 -10.99 4.31
N ARG A 30 -10.42 -9.89 4.05
CA ARG A 30 -11.48 -9.38 4.94
C ARG A 30 -12.65 -10.36 5.06
N GLU A 31 -13.15 -10.86 3.93
CA GLU A 31 -14.27 -11.82 3.89
C GLU A 31 -13.90 -13.18 4.49
N SER A 32 -12.62 -13.54 4.50
CA SER A 32 -12.14 -14.77 5.15
C SER A 32 -12.16 -14.72 6.68
N GLY A 33 -12.39 -13.54 7.27
CA GLY A 33 -12.25 -13.33 8.72
C GLY A 33 -10.79 -13.20 9.15
N THR A 34 -9.97 -12.48 8.37
CA THR A 34 -8.56 -12.18 8.69
C THR A 34 -7.66 -13.42 8.79
N ASP A 35 -7.75 -14.33 7.83
CA ASP A 35 -6.97 -15.57 7.81
C ASP A 35 -5.45 -15.31 7.74
N GLU A 36 -4.70 -15.74 8.77
CA GLU A 36 -3.24 -15.58 8.87
C GLU A 36 -2.49 -16.21 7.68
N GLN A 37 -3.03 -17.27 7.06
CA GLN A 37 -2.40 -17.86 5.88
C GLN A 37 -2.47 -16.92 4.67
N ILE A 38 -3.55 -16.16 4.53
CA ILE A 38 -3.67 -15.13 3.48
C ILE A 38 -2.72 -13.98 3.79
N LEU A 39 -2.62 -13.56 5.07
CA LEU A 39 -1.63 -12.56 5.49
C LEU A 39 -0.19 -13.01 5.14
N GLU A 40 0.15 -14.27 5.40
CA GLU A 40 1.45 -14.85 5.05
C GLU A 40 1.68 -14.86 3.53
N MET A 41 0.63 -15.14 2.74
CA MET A 41 0.70 -15.06 1.27
C MET A 41 1.02 -13.65 0.77
N VAL A 42 0.40 -12.62 1.35
CA VAL A 42 0.75 -11.21 1.05
C VAL A 42 2.17 -10.88 1.53
N GLY A 43 2.57 -11.38 2.70
CA GLY A 43 3.95 -11.23 3.20
C GLY A 43 4.99 -11.86 2.27
N LYS A 44 4.67 -12.97 1.60
CA LYS A 44 5.53 -13.57 0.56
C LYS A 44 5.68 -12.67 -0.66
N LEU A 45 4.64 -11.92 -1.05
CA LEU A 45 4.75 -10.92 -2.12
C LEU A 45 5.71 -9.78 -1.73
N HIS A 46 5.64 -9.30 -0.48
CA HIS A 46 6.57 -8.29 0.04
C HIS A 46 8.04 -8.78 0.02
N ASN A 47 8.27 -10.05 0.36
CA ASN A 47 9.62 -10.63 0.40
C ASN A 47 10.09 -11.22 -0.94
N SER A 48 9.28 -11.12 -1.99
CA SER A 48 9.59 -11.67 -3.30
C SER A 48 10.67 -10.87 -4.03
N ARG A 49 11.34 -11.51 -5.00
CA ARG A 49 12.28 -10.83 -5.91
C ARG A 49 11.59 -9.74 -6.75
N GLN A 50 10.28 -9.88 -6.97
CA GLN A 50 9.44 -8.94 -7.69
C GLN A 50 8.70 -7.97 -6.76
N ARG A 51 9.24 -7.73 -5.55
CA ARG A 51 8.65 -6.83 -4.57
C ARG A 51 8.24 -5.51 -5.22
N SER A 52 6.96 -5.19 -5.09
CA SER A 52 6.39 -3.94 -5.55
C SER A 52 6.03 -3.05 -4.36
N VAL A 53 5.94 -1.74 -4.59
CA VAL A 53 5.42 -0.79 -3.60
C VAL A 53 3.97 -1.15 -3.22
N PRO A 54 3.04 -1.37 -4.17
CA PRO A 54 1.66 -1.78 -3.87
C PRO A 54 1.55 -3.00 -2.96
N SER A 55 2.28 -4.09 -3.26
CA SER A 55 2.20 -5.31 -2.45
C SER A 55 2.79 -5.14 -1.05
N SER A 56 3.82 -4.30 -0.90
CA SER A 56 4.39 -3.97 0.41
C SER A 56 3.44 -3.13 1.25
N LEU A 57 2.73 -2.19 0.62
CA LEU A 57 1.76 -1.33 1.31
C LEU A 57 0.48 -2.07 1.68
N LEU A 58 -0.01 -2.98 0.82
CA LEU A 58 -1.08 -3.89 1.20
C LEU A 58 -0.66 -4.69 2.44
N PHE A 59 0.52 -5.30 2.42
CA PHE A 59 1.00 -6.07 3.57
C PHE A 59 1.07 -5.22 4.85
N ALA A 60 1.62 -4.01 4.76
CA ALA A 60 1.67 -3.07 5.88
C ALA A 60 0.27 -2.72 6.41
N LYS A 61 -0.71 -2.50 5.52
CA LYS A 61 -2.10 -2.23 5.89
C LYS A 61 -2.74 -3.40 6.65
N LEU A 62 -2.57 -4.63 6.16
CA LEU A 62 -3.13 -5.82 6.83
C LEU A 62 -2.46 -6.05 8.19
N LEU A 63 -1.14 -5.86 8.30
CA LEU A 63 -0.42 -5.91 9.57
C LEU A 63 -0.93 -4.87 10.57
N TYR A 64 -1.22 -3.65 10.12
CA TYR A 64 -1.78 -2.59 10.96
C TYR A 64 -3.17 -2.97 11.49
N GLN A 65 -4.02 -3.55 10.65
CA GLN A 65 -5.33 -4.06 11.06
C GLN A 65 -5.23 -5.18 12.12
N CYS A 66 -4.14 -5.95 12.09
CA CYS A 66 -3.82 -6.97 13.08
C CYS A 66 -3.07 -6.43 14.32
N ASP A 67 -2.94 -5.10 14.47
CA ASP A 67 -2.20 -4.44 15.55
C ASP A 67 -0.70 -4.82 15.64
N ARG A 68 -0.09 -5.27 14.54
CA ARG A 68 1.33 -5.68 14.47
C ARG A 68 2.26 -4.49 14.13
N LEU A 69 2.18 -3.42 14.92
CA LEU A 69 2.78 -2.10 14.61
C LEU A 69 4.30 -2.13 14.34
N ASP A 70 5.03 -3.00 15.05
CA ASP A 70 6.49 -3.17 14.84
C ASP A 70 6.82 -3.72 13.45
N GLU A 71 5.97 -4.60 12.92
CA GLU A 71 6.14 -5.18 11.59
C GLU A 71 5.73 -4.20 10.51
N VAL A 72 4.65 -3.43 10.74
CA VAL A 72 4.25 -2.34 9.85
C VAL A 72 5.42 -1.38 9.65
N SER A 73 6.06 -0.95 10.74
CA SER A 73 7.20 -0.02 10.68
C SER A 73 8.37 -0.60 9.87
N LYS A 74 8.73 -1.87 10.11
CA LYS A 74 9.79 -2.57 9.35
C LYS A 74 9.48 -2.69 7.86
N VAL A 75 8.21 -2.86 7.49
CA VAL A 75 7.78 -2.92 6.09
C VAL A 75 7.89 -1.52 5.47
N LEU A 76 7.35 -0.50 6.13
CA LEU A 76 7.35 0.89 5.63
C LEU A 76 8.76 1.46 5.47
N ASP A 77 9.72 1.09 6.32
CA ASP A 77 11.12 1.53 6.18
C ASP A 77 11.82 0.95 4.94
N LYS A 78 11.30 -0.14 4.38
CA LYS A 78 11.80 -0.75 3.14
C LYS A 78 11.10 -0.22 1.89
N VAL A 79 10.01 0.53 2.04
CA VAL A 79 9.29 1.13 0.93
C VAL A 79 10.02 2.40 0.51
N LYS A 80 10.44 2.44 -0.76
CA LYS A 80 10.97 3.65 -1.38
C LYS A 80 9.87 4.24 -2.24
N LEU A 81 9.20 5.28 -1.73
CA LEU A 81 8.33 6.07 -2.59
C LEU A 81 9.20 6.75 -3.67
N PRO A 82 8.79 6.73 -4.94
CA PRO A 82 9.43 7.59 -5.93
C PRO A 82 9.25 9.03 -5.43
N ALA A 83 10.35 9.67 -5.05
CA ALA A 83 10.36 11.10 -4.75
C ALA A 83 9.77 11.78 -5.98
N GLY A 84 8.63 12.45 -5.83
CA GLY A 84 7.84 12.97 -6.93
C GLY A 84 8.75 13.58 -8.00
N SER A 85 9.00 12.82 -9.07
CA SER A 85 9.88 13.28 -10.12
C SER A 85 9.02 14.13 -11.02
N THR A 86 9.18 15.43 -10.84
CA THR A 86 9.17 16.39 -11.94
C THR A 86 9.60 15.73 -13.25
N LYS A 87 8.65 15.64 -14.19
CA LYS A 87 8.82 15.44 -15.64
C LYS A 87 9.43 14.08 -16.06
N PHE A 88 8.57 13.10 -16.33
CA PHE A 88 8.86 12.11 -17.36
C PHE A 88 8.69 12.76 -18.75
N PRO A 89 9.60 12.55 -19.72
CA PRO A 89 9.40 13.01 -21.08
C PRO A 89 8.23 12.27 -21.70
N MET A 90 7.25 13.03 -22.20
CA MET A 90 6.13 12.55 -23.00
C MET A 90 6.59 11.58 -24.09
N ALA A 91 6.00 10.39 -24.10
CA ALA A 91 5.53 9.73 -25.31
C ALA A 91 4.80 8.43 -24.92
N ILE A 92 3.48 8.47 -24.86
CA ILE A 92 2.54 7.69 -25.72
C ILE A 92 1.13 7.74 -25.11
N LEU A 93 0.22 8.29 -25.92
CA LEU A 93 -1.23 8.38 -25.82
C LEU A 93 -1.94 7.52 -24.74
N GLY A 94 -2.68 8.21 -23.85
CA GLY A 94 -4.02 7.77 -23.44
C GLY A 94 -4.17 7.01 -22.12
N SER A 95 -3.10 6.81 -21.34
CA SER A 95 -3.16 6.04 -20.07
C SER A 95 -2.56 6.74 -18.84
N GLU A 96 -2.18 8.02 -18.97
CA GLU A 96 -1.46 8.76 -17.91
C GLU A 96 -2.29 8.91 -16.62
N ASP A 97 -3.61 9.03 -16.74
CA ASP A 97 -4.48 9.36 -15.61
C ASP A 97 -4.56 8.22 -14.58
N LYS A 98 -4.71 6.96 -15.03
CA LYS A 98 -4.84 5.82 -14.10
C LYS A 98 -3.54 5.45 -13.41
N GLY A 99 -2.41 5.47 -14.13
CA GLY A 99 -1.11 5.13 -13.54
C GLY A 99 -0.64 6.16 -12.52
N GLN A 100 -0.94 7.44 -12.78
CA GLN A 100 -0.59 8.53 -11.88
C GLN A 100 -1.51 8.57 -10.65
N GLN A 101 -2.83 8.42 -10.83
CA GLN A 101 -3.78 8.26 -9.72
C GLN A 101 -3.44 7.07 -8.82
N MET A 102 -3.10 5.92 -9.40
CA MET A 102 -2.70 4.74 -8.63
C MET A 102 -1.44 5.02 -7.80
N THR A 103 -0.47 5.75 -8.37
CA THR A 103 0.75 6.16 -7.65
C THR A 103 0.44 7.10 -6.48
N GLU A 104 -0.54 7.99 -6.63
CA GLU A 104 -1.01 8.87 -5.56
C GLU A 104 -1.72 8.08 -4.45
N VAL A 105 -2.62 7.15 -4.78
CA VAL A 105 -3.31 6.29 -3.81
C VAL A 105 -2.33 5.50 -2.93
N TRP A 106 -1.28 4.92 -3.53
CA TRP A 106 -0.26 4.19 -2.77
C TRP A 106 0.62 5.13 -1.92
N SER A 107 0.92 6.33 -2.43
CA SER A 107 1.63 7.36 -1.66
C SER A 107 0.80 7.79 -0.45
N ASP A 108 -0.50 7.99 -0.61
CA ASP A 108 -1.41 8.37 0.47
C ASP A 108 -1.56 7.25 1.48
N LEU A 109 -1.67 6.00 1.04
CA LEU A 109 -1.69 4.85 1.96
C LEU A 109 -0.40 4.78 2.79
N TYR A 110 0.77 5.03 2.18
CA TYR A 110 2.04 5.06 2.91
C TYR A 110 2.03 6.13 4.02
N HIS A 111 1.65 7.37 3.67
CA HIS A 111 1.62 8.47 4.62
C HIS A 111 0.54 8.28 5.69
N ALA A 112 -0.63 7.74 5.32
CA ALA A 112 -1.70 7.41 6.25
C ALA A 112 -1.27 6.35 7.28
N LEU A 113 -0.59 5.28 6.86
CA LEU A 113 -0.08 4.27 7.79
C LEU A 113 0.98 4.85 8.73
N ARG A 114 1.91 5.66 8.23
CA ARG A 114 2.91 6.32 9.10
C ARG A 114 2.26 7.29 10.10
N TYR A 115 1.29 8.08 9.65
CA TYR A 115 0.48 8.95 10.51
C TYR A 115 -0.20 8.15 11.63
N LEU A 116 -0.93 7.10 11.27
CA LEU A 116 -1.67 6.28 12.22
C LEU A 116 -0.77 5.59 13.26
N ILE A 117 0.41 5.13 12.86
CA ILE A 117 1.41 4.57 13.78
C ILE A 117 1.94 5.66 14.72
N ALA A 118 2.28 6.84 14.19
CA ALA A 118 2.79 7.95 14.98
C ALA A 118 1.77 8.41 16.03
N VAL A 119 0.47 8.48 15.68
CA VAL A 119 -0.62 8.77 16.63
C VAL A 119 -0.69 7.73 17.74
N ARG A 120 -0.65 6.42 17.40
CA ARG A 120 -0.68 5.35 18.41
C ARG A 120 0.54 5.33 19.33
N GLN A 121 1.65 5.91 18.89
CA GLN A 121 2.91 6.01 19.64
C GLN A 121 3.12 7.39 20.29
N GLU A 122 2.10 8.26 20.29
CA GLU A 122 2.16 9.62 20.85
C GLU A 122 3.25 10.53 20.22
N ARG A 123 3.74 10.17 19.03
CA ARG A 123 4.74 10.94 18.26
C ARG A 123 4.07 12.04 17.44
N SER A 124 3.61 13.08 18.13
CA SER A 124 2.78 14.15 17.55
C SER A 124 3.46 14.91 16.40
N GLU A 125 4.77 15.19 16.50
CA GLU A 125 5.51 15.88 15.43
C GLU A 125 5.57 15.04 14.16
N ASP A 126 5.85 13.74 14.28
CA ASP A 126 5.92 12.82 13.15
C ASP A 126 4.54 12.65 12.50
N ALA A 127 3.48 12.54 13.31
CA ALA A 127 2.11 12.52 12.80
C ALA A 127 1.80 13.78 11.98
N LEU A 128 2.17 14.97 12.46
CA LEU A 128 1.96 16.21 11.72
C LEU A 128 2.75 16.25 10.41
N GLN A 129 3.97 15.70 10.35
CA GLN A 129 4.72 15.63 9.09
C GLN A 129 4.03 14.71 8.07
N GLU A 130 3.58 13.54 8.51
CA GLU A 130 2.93 12.55 7.64
C GLU A 130 1.52 12.97 7.22
N ALA A 131 0.86 13.88 7.96
CA ALA A 131 -0.41 14.45 7.56
C ALA A 131 -0.29 15.48 6.41
N LYS A 132 0.84 16.17 6.26
CA LYS A 132 1.00 17.24 5.25
C LYS A 132 0.77 16.76 3.80
N PRO A 133 1.31 15.60 3.36
CA PRO A 133 1.03 15.08 2.02
C PRO A 133 -0.43 14.70 1.82
N LEU A 134 -1.11 14.20 2.86
CA LEU A 134 -2.53 13.78 2.81
C LEU A 134 -3.49 14.97 2.67
N LEU A 135 -3.07 16.15 3.13
CA LEU A 135 -3.87 17.37 3.05
C LEU A 135 -3.75 18.11 1.71
N ARG A 136 -3.08 17.54 0.69
CA ARG A 136 -2.91 18.18 -0.63
C ARG A 136 -4.23 18.50 -1.33
N GLU A 137 -5.31 17.80 -1.00
CA GLU A 137 -6.67 18.10 -1.48
C GLU A 137 -7.46 19.05 -0.56
N ALA A 138 -7.00 19.27 0.67
CA ALA A 138 -7.54 20.28 1.57
C ALA A 138 -6.98 21.67 1.24
N LYS A 139 -7.04 22.08 -0.04
CA LYS A 139 -7.25 23.50 -0.37
C LYS A 139 -8.68 23.84 0.06
N ILE A 140 -8.88 23.87 1.38
CA ILE A 140 -10.05 24.49 1.98
C ILE A 140 -9.89 25.98 1.69
N LEU A 141 -10.57 26.42 0.63
CA LEU A 141 -11.11 27.76 0.37
C LEU A 141 -10.40 28.89 1.14
N GLU A 142 -9.45 29.56 0.48
CA GLU A 142 -9.28 31.01 0.68
C GLU A 142 -10.34 31.76 -0.14
#